data_AF-A0A936DDQ2-F1
#
_entry.id   AF-A0A936DDQ2-F1
#
_cell.length_a   1.000
_cell.length_b   1.000
_cell.length_c   1.000
_cell.angle_alpha   90.00
_cell.angle_beta   90.00
_cell.angle_gamma   90.00
#
_symmetry.space_group_name_H-M   'P 1'
#
loop_
_entity.id
_entity.type
_entity.pdbx_description
1 polymer ?
#
loop_
_entity_poly.entity_id
_entity_poly.type
_entity_poly.pdbx_seq_one_letter_code
_entity_poly.pdbx_strand_id
1 'polypeptide(L)'
;MERPSDDAARTMLGLPMAYVLPATDVMISEARRIVETNLALARELGPLQLPSPIWERKGSRAGVRLVTLPAAFAQRYFTGGGALVLGKDRVRTLVAELMPWMAEDPAGAAVALEDTLEVWTTDGAPLRELESPYGGHYKLLSLMLADFARKADAGLDTLDWIASLGLPVEEFRDDDDPDADAILERMEARVDAMWATEDAWLEAAAPRP
;
A
#
# COMPACT_ATOMS: atom_id res chain seq x y z
N MET A 1 -13.19 -14.11 1.38
CA MET A 1 -12.30 -14.58 2.45
C MET A 1 -12.99 -14.40 3.79
N GLU A 2 -12.66 -15.19 4.82
CA GLU A 2 -13.21 -15.01 6.18
C GLU A 2 -12.52 -13.81 6.86
N ARG A 3 -13.29 -12.90 7.46
CA ARG A 3 -12.74 -11.70 8.12
C ARG A 3 -11.83 -12.12 9.29
N PRO A 4 -10.55 -11.68 9.34
CA PRO A 4 -9.66 -12.03 10.44
C PRO A 4 -10.13 -11.41 11.75
N SER A 5 -9.71 -12.00 12.88
CA SER A 5 -9.87 -11.33 14.18
C SER A 5 -9.01 -10.07 14.25
N ASP A 6 -9.42 -9.10 15.08
CA ASP A 6 -8.66 -7.86 15.26
C ASP A 6 -7.21 -8.09 15.66
N ASP A 7 -6.92 -9.10 16.50
CA ASP A 7 -5.56 -9.44 16.92
C ASP A 7 -4.70 -9.98 15.76
N ALA A 8 -5.29 -10.84 14.93
CA ALA A 8 -4.62 -11.36 13.74
C ALA A 8 -4.38 -10.24 12.72
N ALA A 9 -5.37 -9.39 12.51
CA ALA A 9 -5.31 -8.25 11.61
C ALA A 9 -4.26 -7.22 12.06
N ARG A 10 -4.23 -6.87 13.36
CA ARG A 10 -3.20 -6.00 13.95
C ARG A 10 -1.80 -6.57 13.76
N THR A 11 -1.64 -7.88 13.92
CA THR A 11 -0.37 -8.56 13.68
C THR A 11 0.06 -8.47 12.21
N MET A 12 -0.87 -8.72 11.27
CA MET A 12 -0.63 -8.59 9.83
C MET A 12 -0.21 -7.15 9.48
N LEU A 13 -0.93 -6.15 9.99
CA LEU A 13 -0.70 -4.73 9.73
C LEU A 13 0.46 -4.14 10.54
N GLY A 14 1.10 -4.92 11.41
CA GLY A 14 2.21 -4.46 12.26
C GLY A 14 1.81 -3.43 13.31
N LEU A 15 0.52 -3.35 13.66
CA LEU A 15 -0.05 -2.43 14.63
C LEU A 15 0.03 -3.00 16.06
N PRO A 16 0.72 -2.35 17.00
CA PRO A 16 0.72 -2.78 18.39
C PRO A 16 -0.66 -2.57 19.05
N MET A 17 -1.07 -3.47 19.95
CA MET A 17 -2.39 -3.45 20.60
C MET A 17 -2.73 -2.15 21.35
N ALA A 18 -1.73 -1.45 21.88
CA ALA A 18 -1.90 -0.20 22.63
C ALA A 18 -1.24 1.01 21.94
N TYR A 19 -1.10 0.96 20.62
CA TYR A 19 -0.44 2.02 19.87
C TYR A 19 -1.40 3.17 19.56
N VAL A 20 -1.00 4.38 19.94
CA VAL A 20 -1.67 5.62 19.54
C VAL A 20 -1.00 6.12 18.27
N LEU A 21 -1.78 6.37 17.22
CA LEU A 21 -1.27 6.97 16.00
C LEU A 21 -0.66 8.35 16.31
N PRO A 22 0.46 8.72 15.64
CA PRO A 22 0.94 10.09 15.69
C PRO A 22 -0.10 11.08 15.14
N ALA A 23 0.13 12.36 15.39
CA ALA A 23 -0.66 13.42 14.75
C ALA A 23 -0.53 13.35 13.22
N THR A 24 -1.55 13.81 12.51
CA THR A 24 -1.64 13.71 11.04
C THR A 24 -0.45 14.39 10.35
N ASP A 25 0.01 15.55 10.84
CA ASP A 25 1.18 16.26 10.30
C ASP A 25 2.47 15.44 10.40
N VAL A 26 2.64 14.69 11.50
CA VAL A 26 3.74 13.75 11.67
C VAL A 26 3.63 12.60 10.66
N MET A 27 2.44 12.01 10.51
CA MET A 27 2.21 10.94 9.53
C MET A 27 2.42 11.40 8.09
N ILE A 28 2.08 12.65 7.73
CA ILE A 28 2.36 13.23 6.40
C ILE A 28 3.87 13.29 6.15
N SER A 29 4.64 13.78 7.13
CA SER A 29 6.10 13.83 7.05
C SER A 29 6.70 12.42 6.94
N GLU A 30 6.16 11.46 7.69
CA GLU A 30 6.61 10.07 7.65
C GLU A 30 6.25 9.38 6.34
N ALA A 31 5.07 9.64 5.77
CA ALA A 31 4.66 9.17 4.46
C ALA A 31 5.61 9.66 3.37
N ARG A 32 5.98 10.95 3.43
CA ARG A 32 6.98 11.53 2.52
C ARG A 32 8.32 10.81 2.65
N ARG A 33 8.81 10.63 3.87
CA ARG A 33 10.09 9.95 4.15
C ARG A 33 10.08 8.50 3.63
N ILE A 34 8.99 7.77 3.83
CA ILE A 34 8.81 6.41 3.30
C ILE A 34 8.94 6.41 1.77
N VAL A 35 8.19 7.26 1.08
CA VAL A 35 8.22 7.35 -0.39
C VAL A 35 9.63 7.69 -0.90
N GLU A 36 10.24 8.74 -0.35
CA GLU A 36 11.58 9.19 -0.77
C GLU A 36 12.65 8.11 -0.54
N THR A 37 12.58 7.40 0.59
CA THR A 37 13.51 6.31 0.91
C THR A 37 13.33 5.13 -0.03
N ASN A 38 12.08 4.72 -0.30
CA ASN A 38 11.77 3.61 -1.20
C ASN A 38 12.28 3.91 -2.63
N LEU A 39 12.06 5.13 -3.13
CA LEU A 39 12.56 5.57 -4.44
C LEU A 39 14.10 5.62 -4.48
N ALA A 40 14.76 6.07 -3.41
CA ALA A 40 16.22 6.10 -3.33
C ALA A 40 16.81 4.67 -3.33
N LEU A 41 16.24 3.77 -2.54
CA LEU A 41 16.67 2.37 -2.47
C LEU A 41 16.47 1.63 -3.79
N ALA A 42 15.36 1.86 -4.49
CA ALA A 42 15.14 1.25 -5.80
C ALA A 42 16.20 1.67 -6.83
N ARG A 43 16.66 2.94 -6.79
CA ARG A 43 17.77 3.41 -7.63
C ARG A 43 19.11 2.80 -7.24
N GLU A 44 19.34 2.62 -5.94
CA GLU A 44 20.58 2.01 -5.42
C GLU A 44 20.69 0.52 -5.80
N LEU A 45 19.62 -0.25 -5.61
CA LEU A 45 19.61 -1.70 -5.82
C LEU A 45 19.58 -2.09 -7.32
N GLY A 46 19.02 -1.23 -8.16
CA GLY A 46 18.90 -1.47 -9.60
C GLY A 46 17.86 -2.55 -9.94
N PRO A 47 17.82 -3.02 -11.20
CA PRO A 47 16.70 -3.82 -11.73
C PRO A 47 16.68 -5.28 -11.27
N LEU A 48 17.74 -5.79 -10.64
CA LEU A 48 17.87 -7.20 -10.27
C LEU A 48 17.29 -7.52 -8.89
N GLN A 49 17.06 -6.51 -8.06
CA GLN A 49 16.57 -6.69 -6.70
C GLN A 49 15.74 -5.48 -6.30
N LEU A 50 14.48 -5.70 -5.92
CA LEU A 50 13.55 -4.61 -5.66
C LEU A 50 13.30 -4.50 -4.16
N PRO A 51 13.35 -3.28 -3.58
CA PRO A 51 12.85 -3.10 -2.24
C PRO A 51 11.32 -3.22 -2.26
N SER A 52 10.74 -3.99 -1.37
CA SER A 52 9.32 -3.89 -1.06
C SER A 52 9.03 -2.48 -0.55
N PRO A 53 7.96 -1.81 -1.00
CA PRO A 53 7.60 -0.50 -0.48
C PRO A 53 7.07 -0.58 0.96
N ILE A 54 6.79 -1.78 1.46
CA ILE A 54 6.22 -2.03 2.79
C ILE A 54 7.34 -2.08 3.82
N TRP A 55 7.20 -1.23 4.84
CA TRP A 55 8.15 -1.11 5.93
C TRP A 55 7.77 -2.03 7.08
N GLU A 56 8.68 -2.91 7.47
CA GLU A 56 8.48 -3.87 8.56
C GLU A 56 9.42 -3.59 9.74
N ARG A 57 9.08 -4.16 10.89
CA ARG A 57 9.93 -4.07 12.08
C ARG A 57 11.10 -5.04 11.98
N LYS A 58 12.32 -4.52 12.10
CA LYS A 58 13.56 -5.30 12.29
C LYS A 58 14.24 -4.88 13.59
N GLY A 59 13.92 -5.56 14.69
CA GLY A 59 14.38 -5.17 16.02
C GLY A 59 13.81 -3.80 16.43
N SER A 60 14.66 -2.79 16.57
CA SER A 60 14.28 -1.39 16.84
C SER A 60 14.23 -0.51 15.58
N ARG A 61 14.65 -1.04 14.42
CA ARG A 61 14.75 -0.32 13.15
C ARG A 61 13.65 -0.73 12.19
N ALA A 62 13.35 0.15 11.25
CA ALA A 62 12.56 -0.20 10.09
C ALA A 62 13.38 -1.05 9.12
N GLY A 63 12.71 -1.88 8.34
CA GLY A 63 13.32 -2.69 7.29
C GLY A 63 12.39 -2.84 6.10
N VAL A 64 12.97 -3.18 4.95
CA VAL A 64 12.23 -3.52 3.72
C VAL A 64 12.69 -4.87 3.22
N ARG A 65 11.76 -5.69 2.74
CA ARG A 65 12.11 -6.94 2.07
C ARG A 65 12.76 -6.65 0.73
N LEU A 66 13.70 -7.48 0.33
CA LEU A 66 14.23 -7.46 -1.03
C LEU A 66 13.51 -8.54 -1.83
N VAL A 67 12.54 -8.13 -2.63
CA VAL A 67 11.65 -9.01 -3.39
C VAL A 67 12.13 -9.20 -4.82
N THR A 68 11.71 -10.32 -5.41
CA THR A 68 11.88 -10.60 -6.83
C THR A 68 10.50 -10.60 -7.47
N LEU A 69 10.20 -9.56 -8.24
CA LEU A 69 8.95 -9.40 -8.95
C LEU A 69 9.20 -9.09 -10.42
N PRO A 70 8.22 -9.36 -11.30
CA PRO A 70 8.29 -8.91 -12.69
C PRO A 70 8.56 -7.40 -12.77
N ALA A 71 9.34 -6.99 -13.78
CA ALA A 71 9.75 -5.59 -13.95
C ALA A 71 8.56 -4.61 -14.03
N ALA A 72 7.38 -5.09 -14.48
CA ALA A 72 6.16 -4.30 -14.55
C ALA A 72 5.69 -3.81 -13.16
N PHE A 73 5.82 -4.60 -12.10
CA PHE A 73 5.52 -4.17 -10.72
C PHE A 73 6.48 -3.09 -10.24
N ALA A 74 7.77 -3.24 -10.56
CA ALA A 74 8.78 -2.22 -10.28
C ALA A 74 8.46 -0.92 -11.01
N GLN A 75 8.08 -1.02 -12.29
CA GLN A 75 7.73 0.13 -13.09
C GLN A 75 6.52 0.84 -12.52
N ARG A 76 5.43 0.12 -12.23
CA ARG A 76 4.21 0.64 -11.61
C ARG A 76 4.51 1.50 -10.38
N TYR A 77 5.30 1.00 -9.44
CA TYR A 77 5.57 1.71 -8.19
C TYR A 77 6.69 2.76 -8.29
N PHE A 78 7.85 2.41 -8.84
CA PHE A 78 9.09 3.20 -8.68
C PHE A 78 9.38 4.17 -9.82
N THR A 79 8.82 3.96 -11.01
CA THR A 79 9.13 4.80 -12.20
C THR A 79 7.90 5.26 -12.99
N GLY A 80 6.74 4.66 -12.75
CA GLY A 80 5.50 4.84 -13.51
C GLY A 80 4.48 5.72 -12.78
N GLY A 81 3.19 5.44 -12.99
CA GLY A 81 2.08 6.22 -12.45
C GLY A 81 2.10 6.28 -10.93
N GLY A 82 2.45 5.17 -10.26
CA GLY A 82 2.59 5.09 -8.81
C GLY A 82 3.58 6.11 -8.25
N ALA A 83 4.78 6.21 -8.83
CA ALA A 83 5.79 7.19 -8.41
C ALA A 83 5.31 8.64 -8.63
N LEU A 84 4.62 8.89 -9.74
CA LEU A 84 4.07 10.21 -10.07
C LEU A 84 2.98 10.65 -9.09
N VAL A 85 2.09 9.74 -8.68
CA VAL A 85 1.02 10.09 -7.72
C VAL A 85 1.57 10.21 -6.31
N LEU A 86 2.47 9.32 -5.89
CA LEU A 86 3.10 9.37 -4.58
C LEU A 86 3.98 10.60 -4.39
N GLY A 87 4.43 11.24 -5.47
CA GLY A 87 5.14 12.51 -5.44
C GLY A 87 4.27 13.70 -5.01
N LYS A 88 2.94 13.62 -5.12
CA LYS A 88 2.01 14.72 -4.82
C LYS A 88 1.71 14.83 -3.33
N ASP A 89 1.85 16.03 -2.75
CA ASP A 89 1.56 16.28 -1.33
C ASP A 89 0.15 15.83 -0.93
N ARG A 90 -0.86 16.18 -1.74
CA ARG A 90 -2.27 15.84 -1.49
C ARG A 90 -2.52 14.33 -1.30
N VAL A 91 -1.75 13.47 -1.96
CA VAL A 91 -1.91 12.01 -1.84
C VAL A 91 -1.39 11.54 -0.49
N ARG A 92 -0.25 12.07 -0.04
CA ARG A 92 0.31 11.76 1.28
C ARG A 92 -0.56 12.29 2.41
N THR A 93 -1.15 13.48 2.22
CA THR A 93 -2.15 14.05 3.12
C THR A 93 -3.36 13.14 3.24
N LEU A 94 -3.99 12.77 2.12
CA LEU A 94 -5.15 11.88 2.13
C LEU A 94 -4.86 10.55 2.83
N VAL A 95 -3.74 9.90 2.49
CA VAL A 95 -3.38 8.62 3.12
C VAL A 95 -3.23 8.79 4.65
N ALA A 96 -2.56 9.85 5.10
CA ALA A 96 -2.40 10.12 6.53
C ALA A 96 -3.73 10.45 7.23
N GLU A 97 -4.66 11.13 6.55
CA GLU A 97 -6.00 11.44 7.07
C GLU A 97 -6.89 10.19 7.20
N LEU A 98 -6.69 9.17 6.35
CA LEU A 98 -7.44 7.91 6.41
C LEU A 98 -6.81 6.87 7.36
N MET A 99 -5.57 7.06 7.81
CA MET A 99 -4.91 6.16 8.77
C MET A 99 -5.75 5.84 10.03
N PRO A 100 -6.43 6.81 10.68
CA PRO A 100 -7.28 6.53 11.84
C PRO A 100 -8.39 5.52 11.55
N TRP A 101 -9.09 5.68 10.43
CA TRP A 101 -10.15 4.76 10.00
C TRP A 101 -9.63 3.32 9.88
N MET A 102 -8.47 3.17 9.25
CA MET A 102 -7.84 1.85 9.06
C MET A 102 -7.29 1.25 10.36
N ALA A 103 -6.88 2.07 11.32
CA ALA A 103 -6.38 1.61 12.61
C ALA A 103 -7.50 1.28 13.61
N GLU A 104 -8.68 1.90 13.46
CA GLU A 104 -9.89 1.67 14.24
C GLU A 104 -10.59 0.37 13.83
N ASP A 105 -10.64 0.05 12.53
CA ASP A 105 -11.06 -1.27 12.02
C ASP A 105 -9.88 -2.04 11.39
N PRO A 106 -9.00 -2.64 12.21
CA PRO A 106 -7.84 -3.37 11.68
C PRO A 106 -8.28 -4.58 10.85
N ALA A 107 -9.40 -5.23 11.16
CA ALA A 107 -9.87 -6.39 10.41
C ALA A 107 -10.33 -6.02 8.99
N GLY A 108 -11.07 -4.91 8.85
CA GLY A 108 -11.42 -4.35 7.54
C GLY A 108 -10.17 -3.92 6.76
N ALA A 109 -9.24 -3.23 7.43
CA ALA A 109 -7.99 -2.81 6.82
C ALA A 109 -7.12 -3.98 6.34
N ALA A 110 -7.08 -5.09 7.10
CA ALA A 110 -6.36 -6.29 6.69
C ALA A 110 -6.94 -6.87 5.39
N VAL A 111 -8.26 -7.03 5.31
CA VAL A 111 -8.93 -7.53 4.09
C VAL A 111 -8.67 -6.61 2.90
N ALA A 112 -8.81 -5.29 3.08
CA ALA A 112 -8.65 -4.32 2.00
C ALA A 112 -7.22 -4.24 1.44
N LEU A 113 -6.21 -4.58 2.24
CA LEU A 113 -4.80 -4.37 1.91
C LEU A 113 -4.02 -5.68 1.70
N GLU A 114 -4.66 -6.84 1.90
CA GLU A 114 -4.04 -8.15 1.86
C GLU A 114 -3.37 -8.42 0.51
N ASP A 115 -4.06 -8.22 -0.60
CA ASP A 115 -3.49 -8.49 -1.93
C ASP A 115 -2.24 -7.64 -2.20
N THR A 116 -2.25 -6.39 -1.74
CA THR A 116 -1.09 -5.50 -1.87
C THR A 116 0.06 -5.99 -0.98
N LEU A 117 -0.25 -6.48 0.22
CA LEU A 117 0.75 -7.08 1.10
C LEU A 117 1.35 -8.35 0.49
N GLU A 118 0.53 -9.25 -0.07
CA GLU A 118 0.95 -10.51 -0.69
C GLU A 118 1.87 -10.29 -1.88
N VAL A 119 1.51 -9.38 -2.80
CA VAL A 119 2.37 -9.03 -3.96
C VAL A 119 3.77 -8.61 -3.51
N TRP A 120 3.87 -7.82 -2.44
CA TRP A 120 5.11 -7.21 -1.99
C TRP A 120 5.81 -7.97 -0.85
N THR A 121 5.32 -9.17 -0.51
CA THR A 121 5.88 -10.02 0.55
C THR A 121 6.15 -11.40 0.01
N THR A 122 7.43 -11.72 -0.22
CA THR A 122 7.86 -13.09 -0.51
C THR A 122 8.40 -13.75 0.76
N ASP A 123 7.91 -14.94 1.07
CA ASP A 123 8.42 -15.75 2.17
C ASP A 123 9.92 -16.01 2.02
N GLY A 124 10.67 -15.81 3.11
CA GLY A 124 12.12 -15.95 3.12
C GLY A 124 12.91 -14.83 2.42
N ALA A 125 12.25 -13.84 1.81
CA ALA A 125 12.96 -12.68 1.25
C ALA A 125 13.79 -11.96 2.34
N PRO A 126 15.05 -11.61 2.06
CA PRO A 126 15.91 -11.00 3.06
C PRO A 126 15.40 -9.61 3.43
N LEU A 127 15.38 -9.33 4.73
CA LEU A 127 14.96 -8.03 5.26
C LEU A 127 16.18 -7.11 5.38
N ARG A 128 16.26 -6.08 4.54
CA ARG A 128 17.28 -5.04 4.62
C ARG A 128 16.90 -4.03 5.71
N GLU A 129 17.85 -3.71 6.59
CA GLU A 129 17.64 -2.70 7.62
C GLU A 129 17.73 -1.29 7.03
N LEU A 130 16.87 -0.39 7.50
CA LEU A 130 16.91 1.03 7.20
C LEU A 130 17.54 1.80 8.37
N GLU A 131 18.10 2.98 8.07
CA GLU A 131 18.68 3.85 9.10
C GLU A 131 17.64 4.46 10.05
N SER A 132 16.34 4.28 9.77
CA SER A 132 15.25 4.86 10.54
C SER A 132 14.79 3.95 11.69
N PRO A 133 14.47 4.50 12.87
CA PRO A 133 13.77 3.73 13.90
C PRO A 133 12.41 3.28 13.38
N TYR A 134 11.87 2.17 13.89
CA TYR A 134 10.54 1.70 13.48
C TYR A 134 9.44 2.38 14.31
N GLY A 135 8.53 3.08 13.64
CA GLY A 135 7.27 3.54 14.20
C GLY A 135 6.19 2.45 14.09
N GLY A 136 5.37 2.28 15.13
CA GLY A 136 4.35 1.22 15.20
C GLY A 136 3.30 1.25 14.08
N HIS A 137 3.15 2.36 13.36
CA HIS A 137 2.22 2.51 12.24
C HIS A 137 2.88 2.37 10.85
N TYR A 138 4.21 2.21 10.77
CA TYR A 138 4.91 2.27 9.49
C TYR A 138 4.48 1.20 8.49
N LYS A 139 4.19 -0.02 8.97
CA LYS A 139 3.70 -1.08 8.08
C LYS A 139 2.35 -0.72 7.46
N LEU A 140 1.36 -0.32 8.26
CA LEU A 140 0.06 0.14 7.73
C LEU A 140 0.22 1.35 6.79
N LEU A 141 0.98 2.38 7.20
CA LEU A 141 1.15 3.60 6.41
C LEU A 141 1.81 3.32 5.06
N SER A 142 2.90 2.54 5.05
CA SER A 142 3.59 2.15 3.82
C SER A 142 2.73 1.23 2.94
N LEU A 143 1.90 0.38 3.54
CA LEU A 143 0.98 -0.49 2.82
C LEU A 143 -0.14 0.32 2.14
N MET A 144 -0.74 1.31 2.83
CA MET A 144 -1.73 2.21 2.22
C MET A 144 -1.13 3.04 1.08
N LEU A 145 0.11 3.54 1.23
CA LEU A 145 0.82 4.23 0.15
C LEU A 145 1.03 3.31 -1.06
N ALA A 146 1.40 2.05 -0.81
CA ALA A 146 1.60 1.07 -1.88
C ALA A 146 0.31 0.67 -2.59
N ASP A 147 -0.76 0.51 -1.83
CA ASP A 147 -2.07 0.20 -2.37
C ASP A 147 -2.61 1.35 -3.24
N PHE A 148 -2.50 2.60 -2.75
CA PHE A 148 -2.83 3.79 -3.53
C PHE A 148 -2.04 3.84 -4.84
N ALA A 149 -0.73 3.67 -4.77
CA ALA A 149 0.14 3.72 -5.94
C ALA A 149 -0.20 2.64 -6.97
N ARG A 150 -0.47 1.41 -6.50
CA ARG A 150 -0.84 0.26 -7.32
C ARG A 150 -2.14 0.54 -8.08
N LYS A 151 -3.18 0.96 -7.36
CA LYS A 151 -4.52 1.21 -7.91
C LYS A 151 -4.57 2.46 -8.79
N ALA A 152 -3.89 3.53 -8.41
CA ALA A 152 -3.82 4.75 -9.23
C ALA A 152 -3.12 4.53 -10.58
N ASP A 153 -2.06 3.72 -10.62
CA ASP A 153 -1.42 3.33 -11.89
C ASP A 153 -2.33 2.44 -12.77
N ALA A 154 -3.22 1.67 -12.15
CA ALA A 154 -4.28 0.93 -12.83
C ALA A 154 -5.49 1.79 -13.24
N GLY A 155 -5.46 3.10 -12.97
CA GLY A 155 -6.49 4.04 -13.39
C GLY A 155 -7.65 4.21 -12.41
N LEU A 156 -7.54 3.72 -11.17
CA LEU A 156 -8.48 4.07 -10.11
C LEU A 156 -8.25 5.52 -9.67
N ASP A 157 -9.33 6.28 -9.51
CA ASP A 157 -9.26 7.61 -8.90
C ASP A 157 -9.31 7.53 -7.37
N THR A 158 -9.36 8.70 -6.72
CA THR A 158 -9.40 8.78 -5.26
C THR A 158 -10.64 8.10 -4.66
N LEU A 159 -11.81 8.28 -5.26
CA LEU A 159 -13.06 7.72 -4.74
C LEU A 159 -13.12 6.22 -4.99
N ASP A 160 -12.65 5.75 -6.14
CA ASP A 160 -12.47 4.32 -6.41
C ASP A 160 -11.53 3.69 -5.38
N TRP A 161 -10.45 4.39 -5.02
CA TRP A 161 -9.52 3.90 -4.01
C TRP A 161 -10.15 3.84 -2.62
N ILE A 162 -10.83 4.90 -2.16
CA ILE A 162 -11.56 4.93 -0.88
C ILE A 162 -12.60 3.81 -0.83
N ALA A 163 -13.36 3.62 -1.90
CA ALA A 163 -14.31 2.53 -2.06
C ALA A 163 -13.64 1.16 -1.91
N SER A 164 -12.49 0.96 -2.55
CA SER A 164 -11.71 -0.29 -2.47
C SER A 164 -11.13 -0.57 -1.08
N LEU A 165 -11.09 0.42 -0.19
CA LEU A 165 -10.73 0.25 1.22
C LEU A 165 -11.93 -0.19 2.09
N GLY A 166 -13.14 -0.23 1.52
CA GLY A 166 -14.37 -0.47 2.27
C GLY A 166 -14.85 0.71 3.11
N LEU A 167 -14.34 1.92 2.83
CA LEU A 167 -14.72 3.15 3.52
C LEU A 167 -16.03 3.74 2.94
N PRO A 168 -16.81 4.47 3.75
CA PRO A 168 -18.10 5.02 3.32
C PRO A 168 -17.92 6.16 2.30
N VAL A 169 -18.01 5.85 1.01
CA VAL A 169 -17.76 6.78 -0.11
C VAL A 169 -18.68 8.02 -0.06
N GLU A 170 -19.90 7.87 0.46
CA GLU A 170 -20.84 8.96 0.76
C GLU A 170 -20.20 10.11 1.53
N GLU A 171 -19.29 9.82 2.47
CA GLU A 171 -18.66 10.83 3.32
C GLU A 171 -17.57 11.63 2.60
N PHE A 172 -17.13 11.17 1.43
CA PHE A 172 -16.00 11.73 0.69
C PHE A 172 -16.38 12.32 -0.67
N ARG A 173 -17.62 12.11 -1.13
CA ARG A 173 -18.09 12.66 -2.41
C ARG A 173 -18.54 14.10 -2.28
N ASP A 174 -18.34 14.86 -3.35
CA ASP A 174 -18.95 16.16 -3.56
C ASP A 174 -20.26 16.02 -4.38
N ASP A 175 -21.06 17.10 -4.45
CA ASP A 175 -22.34 17.11 -5.17
C ASP A 175 -22.22 16.82 -6.68
N ASP A 176 -21.04 17.05 -7.26
CA ASP A 176 -20.74 16.84 -8.69
C ASP A 176 -20.21 15.43 -8.99
N ASP A 177 -19.94 14.61 -7.97
CA ASP A 177 -19.44 13.25 -8.13
C ASP A 177 -20.56 12.27 -8.55
N PRO A 178 -20.21 11.12 -9.17
CA PRO A 178 -21.18 10.05 -9.38
C PRO A 178 -21.77 9.55 -8.05
N ASP A 179 -22.93 8.89 -8.12
CA ASP A 179 -23.48 8.21 -6.96
C ASP A 179 -22.59 7.05 -6.47
N ALA A 180 -22.82 6.60 -5.23
CA ALA A 180 -22.01 5.54 -4.61
C ALA A 180 -22.02 4.25 -5.42
N ASP A 181 -23.20 3.85 -5.91
CA ASP A 181 -23.36 2.60 -6.63
C ASP A 181 -22.53 2.62 -7.92
N ALA A 182 -22.52 3.75 -8.64
CA ALA A 182 -21.68 3.94 -9.81
C ALA A 182 -20.18 3.96 -9.48
N ILE A 183 -19.78 4.52 -8.33
CA ILE A 183 -18.38 4.49 -7.87
C ILE A 183 -17.97 3.05 -7.53
N LEU A 184 -18.82 2.30 -6.82
CA LEU A 184 -18.57 0.91 -6.44
C LEU A 184 -18.46 0.01 -7.68
N GLU A 185 -19.40 0.10 -8.62
CA GLU A 185 -19.37 -0.68 -9.87
C GLU A 185 -18.11 -0.36 -10.69
N ARG A 186 -17.74 0.92 -10.78
CA ARG A 186 -16.53 1.36 -11.49
C ARG A 186 -15.26 0.89 -10.80
N MET A 187 -15.21 0.94 -9.47
CA MET A 187 -14.11 0.45 -8.66
C MET A 187 -13.91 -1.05 -8.86
N GLU A 188 -14.97 -1.85 -8.74
CA GLU A 188 -14.93 -3.31 -8.93
C GLU A 188 -14.37 -3.68 -10.31
N ALA A 189 -14.93 -3.09 -11.37
CA ALA A 189 -14.48 -3.35 -12.74
C ALA A 189 -12.99 -2.99 -12.97
N ARG A 190 -12.50 -1.93 -12.32
CA ARG A 190 -11.09 -1.50 -12.43
C ARG A 190 -10.16 -2.37 -11.61
N VAL A 191 -10.57 -2.81 -10.42
CA VAL A 191 -9.81 -3.76 -9.60
C VAL A 191 -9.68 -5.09 -10.34
N ASP A 192 -10.76 -5.62 -10.91
CA ASP A 192 -10.73 -6.86 -11.68
C ASP A 192 -9.79 -6.76 -12.90
N ALA A 193 -9.83 -5.64 -13.64
CA ALA A 193 -8.93 -5.41 -14.76
C ALA A 193 -7.45 -5.29 -14.32
N MET A 194 -7.21 -4.68 -13.16
CA MET A 194 -5.88 -4.58 -12.56
C MET A 194 -5.34 -5.97 -12.22
N TRP A 195 -6.13 -6.81 -11.54
CA TRP A 195 -5.73 -8.17 -11.18
C TRP A 195 -5.45 -9.02 -12.41
N ALA A 196 -6.33 -9.00 -13.42
CA ALA A 196 -6.09 -9.73 -14.67
C ALA A 196 -4.77 -9.33 -15.35
N THR A 197 -4.39 -8.05 -15.25
CA THR A 197 -3.12 -7.55 -15.78
C THR A 197 -1.93 -8.06 -14.97
N GLU A 198 -2.04 -8.05 -13.64
CA GLU A 198 -0.98 -8.50 -12.73
C GLU A 198 -0.76 -10.02 -12.79
N ASP A 199 -1.84 -10.81 -12.88
CA ASP A 199 -1.77 -12.26 -13.07
C ASP A 199 -1.02 -12.59 -14.36
N ALA A 200 -1.33 -11.89 -15.46
CA ALA A 200 -0.61 -12.07 -16.73
C ALA A 200 0.89 -11.75 -16.60
N TRP A 201 1.29 -10.79 -15.76
CA TRP A 201 2.70 -10.49 -15.50
C TRP A 201 3.39 -11.58 -14.70
N LEU A 202 2.71 -12.13 -13.68
CA LEU A 202 3.24 -13.22 -12.86
C LEU A 202 3.37 -14.51 -13.67
N GLU A 203 2.36 -14.87 -14.47
CA GLU A 203 2.39 -16.04 -15.35
C GLU A 203 3.52 -15.95 -16.38
N ALA A 204 3.73 -14.77 -16.98
CA ALA A 204 4.80 -14.55 -17.96
C ALA A 204 6.21 -14.68 -17.35
N ALA A 205 6.35 -14.44 -16.05
CA ALA A 205 7.62 -14.54 -15.32
C ALA A 205 7.87 -15.93 -14.70
N ALA A 206 6.86 -16.80 -14.66
CA ALA A 206 7.01 -18.14 -14.11
C ALA A 206 8.02 -18.97 -14.94
N PRO A 207 8.93 -19.74 -14.30
CA PRO A 207 9.84 -20.60 -15.02
C PRO A 207 9.06 -21.62 -15.85
N ARG A 208 9.35 -21.69 -17.16
CA ARG A 208 8.75 -22.70 -18.04
C ARG A 208 9.22 -24.10 -17.60
N PRO A 209 8.34 -25.11 -17.68
CA PRO A 209 8.69 -26.49 -17.36
C PRO A 209 9.80 -27.05 -18.25
#